data_AF-A0A952NPK5-F1
#
_entry.id   AF-A0A952NPK5-F1
#
_cell.length_a   1.000
_cell.length_b   1.000
_cell.length_c   1.000
_cell.angle_alpha   90.00
_cell.angle_beta   90.00
_cell.angle_gamma   90.00
#
_symmetry.space_group_name_H-M   'P 1'
#
loop_
_entity.id
_entity.type
_entity.pdbx_description
1 polymer ?
#
loop_
_entity_poly.entity_id
_entity_poly.type
_entity_poly.pdbx_seq_one_letter_code
_entity_poly.pdbx_strand_id
1 'polypeptide(L)'
;MKALMLSFGLLFASFSATAATGFCEKYTPNATYIQALQVVAGNMQYGFDELCQLPRLADIYVTKRVFVDPPKNEPVPHVWVTLHYNEYSCQYFVREADMKVTRSNCYNTF
;
A
#
# COMPACT_ATOMS: atom_id res chain seq x y z
N MET A 1 -50.56 7.22 -10.02
CA MET A 1 -49.59 6.11 -10.14
C MET A 1 -48.24 6.72 -10.47
N LYS A 2 -47.28 6.65 -9.53
CA LYS A 2 -45.92 7.20 -9.69
C LYS A 2 -45.08 6.19 -10.46
N ALA A 3 -44.58 6.57 -11.63
CA ALA A 3 -43.51 5.83 -12.32
C ALA A 3 -42.20 6.57 -12.06
N LEU A 4 -41.35 6.01 -11.20
CA LEU A 4 -39.98 6.43 -10.99
C LEU A 4 -39.10 5.42 -11.72
N MET A 5 -38.67 5.73 -12.95
CA MET A 5 -37.69 4.91 -13.65
C MET A 5 -36.29 5.27 -13.15
N LEU A 6 -35.62 4.28 -12.56
CA LEU A 6 -34.25 4.33 -12.07
C LEU A 6 -33.26 4.59 -13.23
N SER A 7 -32.46 5.64 -13.09
CA SER A 7 -31.25 5.86 -13.88
C SER A 7 -30.15 4.92 -13.37
N PHE A 8 -29.84 3.86 -14.12
CA PHE A 8 -28.73 2.96 -13.81
C PHE A 8 -27.43 3.58 -14.35
N GLY A 9 -26.80 4.43 -13.53
CA GLY A 9 -25.48 4.99 -13.83
C GLY A 9 -24.39 3.94 -13.65
N LEU A 10 -23.98 3.31 -14.75
CA LEU A 10 -22.75 2.51 -14.82
C LEU A 10 -21.55 3.46 -14.71
N LEU A 11 -21.08 3.69 -13.48
CA LEU A 11 -19.76 4.23 -13.20
C LEU A 11 -18.72 3.14 -13.50
N PHE A 12 -18.25 3.10 -14.76
CA PHE A 12 -17.03 2.39 -15.11
C PHE A 12 -15.86 3.11 -14.43
N ALA A 13 -15.48 2.66 -13.24
CA ALA A 13 -14.21 3.00 -12.63
C ALA A 13 -13.10 2.51 -13.56
N SER A 14 -12.57 3.44 -14.36
CA SER A 14 -11.42 3.19 -15.22
C SER A 14 -10.20 3.05 -14.30
N PHE A 15 -9.76 1.81 -14.07
CA PHE A 15 -8.48 1.57 -13.40
C PHE A 15 -7.38 1.97 -14.39
N SER A 16 -6.94 3.23 -14.31
CA SER A 16 -5.73 3.67 -14.98
C SER A 16 -4.58 2.83 -14.43
N ALA A 17 -3.98 2.00 -15.29
CA ALA A 17 -2.72 1.34 -14.98
C ALA A 17 -1.62 2.42 -14.94
N THR A 18 -1.45 3.06 -13.79
CA THR A 18 -0.31 3.94 -13.53
C THR A 18 0.95 3.08 -13.51
N ALA A 19 1.81 3.26 -14.51
CA ALA A 19 3.12 2.62 -14.52
C ALA A 19 3.93 3.14 -13.32
N ALA A 20 4.41 2.22 -12.47
CA ALA A 20 5.23 2.61 -11.34
C ALA A 20 6.56 3.20 -11.82
N THR A 21 6.96 4.32 -11.23
CA THR A 21 8.22 5.02 -11.53
C THR A 21 9.03 5.20 -10.25
N GLY A 22 10.27 5.69 -10.36
CA GLY A 22 11.08 6.01 -9.18
C GLY A 22 11.35 4.82 -8.28
N PHE A 23 11.19 4.98 -6.97
CA PHE A 23 11.48 3.94 -5.98
C PHE A 23 10.61 2.68 -6.13
N CYS A 24 9.44 2.80 -6.77
CA CYS A 24 8.49 1.72 -6.92
C CYS A 24 8.70 0.86 -8.17
N GLU A 25 9.46 1.34 -9.17
CA GLU A 25 9.59 0.70 -10.48
C GLU A 25 10.03 -0.78 -10.38
N LYS A 26 10.98 -1.06 -9.48
CA LYS A 26 11.50 -2.42 -9.20
C LYS A 26 10.44 -3.42 -8.72
N TYR A 27 9.27 -2.95 -8.29
CA TYR A 27 8.17 -3.78 -7.79
C TYR A 27 7.06 -4.03 -8.82
N THR A 28 7.13 -3.42 -10.01
CA THR A 28 6.14 -3.57 -11.09
C THR A 28 5.81 -5.03 -11.44
N PRO A 29 6.77 -5.98 -11.45
CA PRO A 29 6.46 -7.38 -11.75
C PRO A 29 5.59 -8.09 -10.69
N ASN A 30 5.43 -7.51 -9.50
CA ASN A 30 4.68 -8.11 -8.40
C ASN A 30 3.44 -7.26 -8.04
N ALA A 31 2.28 -7.66 -8.56
CA ALA A 31 1.02 -6.95 -8.35
C ALA A 31 0.64 -6.79 -6.86
N THR A 32 0.96 -7.78 -6.01
CA THR A 32 0.71 -7.70 -4.56
C THR A 32 1.55 -6.60 -3.91
N TYR A 33 2.80 -6.42 -4.34
CA TYR A 33 3.66 -5.35 -3.83
C TYR A 33 3.18 -3.97 -4.29
N ILE A 34 2.78 -3.84 -5.57
CA ILE A 34 2.20 -2.59 -6.08
C ILE A 34 0.93 -2.22 -5.30
N GLN A 35 0.02 -3.18 -5.08
CA GLN A 35 -1.19 -2.94 -4.32
C GLN A 35 -0.90 -2.53 -2.87
N ALA A 36 0.07 -3.18 -2.22
CA ALA A 36 0.49 -2.80 -0.87
C ALA A 36 1.08 -1.38 -0.81
N LEU A 37 1.88 -0.98 -1.81
CA LEU A 37 2.41 0.38 -1.92
C LEU A 37 1.30 1.42 -2.13
N GLN A 38 0.28 1.12 -2.94
CA GLN A 38 -0.90 1.97 -3.11
C GLN A 38 -1.67 2.14 -1.79
N VAL A 39 -1.83 1.06 -1.02
CA VAL A 39 -2.45 1.09 0.31
C VAL A 39 -1.64 1.97 1.27
N VAL A 40 -0.32 1.83 1.28
CA VAL A 40 0.57 2.66 2.11
C VAL A 40 0.49 4.12 1.70
N ALA A 41 0.52 4.42 0.39
CA ALA A 41 0.34 5.78 -0.12
C ALA A 41 -0.98 6.39 0.39
N GLY A 42 -2.09 5.67 0.23
CA GLY A 42 -3.40 6.10 0.72
C GLY A 42 -3.45 6.29 2.24
N ASN A 43 -2.81 5.41 3.01
CA ASN A 43 -2.70 5.54 4.47
C ASN A 43 -1.92 6.79 4.88
N MET A 44 -0.95 7.21 4.08
CA MET A 44 -0.18 8.44 4.26
C MET A 44 -0.81 9.67 3.62
N GLN A 45 -1.99 9.51 3.00
CA GLN A 45 -2.70 10.56 2.25
C GLN A 45 -1.92 11.10 1.04
N TYR A 46 -1.07 10.26 0.43
CA TYR A 46 -0.39 10.54 -0.83
C TYR A 46 -1.04 9.83 -2.01
N GLY A 47 -0.84 10.38 -3.20
CA GLY A 47 -1.01 9.61 -4.44
C GLY A 47 0.04 8.50 -4.55
N PHE A 48 -0.26 7.44 -5.30
CA PHE A 48 0.71 6.36 -5.54
C PHE A 48 1.99 6.89 -6.20
N ASP A 49 1.85 7.64 -7.29
CA ASP A 49 2.99 8.23 -8.01
C ASP A 49 3.78 9.22 -7.14
N GLU A 50 3.07 9.96 -6.28
CA GLU A 50 3.68 10.89 -5.33
C GLU A 50 4.54 10.17 -4.29
N LEU A 51 4.06 9.07 -3.70
CA LEU A 51 4.86 8.24 -2.80
C LEU A 51 6.12 7.70 -3.50
N CYS A 52 5.96 7.22 -4.73
CA CYS A 52 7.04 6.61 -5.49
C CYS A 52 8.16 7.58 -5.90
N GLN A 53 7.89 8.89 -5.82
CA GLN A 53 8.83 9.96 -6.15
C GLN A 53 9.10 10.90 -4.96
N LEU A 54 8.67 10.52 -3.75
CA LEU A 54 8.69 11.41 -2.59
C LEU A 54 10.13 11.87 -2.29
N PRO A 55 10.47 13.17 -2.41
CA PRO A 55 11.88 13.62 -2.42
C PRO A 55 12.67 13.33 -1.14
N ARG A 56 11.97 13.10 -0.02
CA ARG A 56 12.57 12.80 1.28
C ARG A 56 12.91 11.32 1.47
N LEU A 57 12.44 10.45 0.58
CA LEU A 57 12.80 9.03 0.61
C LEU A 57 14.21 8.82 0.07
N ALA A 58 14.95 7.96 0.74
CA ALA A 58 16.19 7.40 0.27
C ALA A 58 15.97 6.06 -0.44
N ASP A 59 15.01 5.26 0.03
CA ASP A 59 14.62 4.00 -0.61
C ASP A 59 13.21 3.55 -0.16
N ILE A 60 12.63 2.63 -0.92
CA ILE A 60 11.48 1.83 -0.52
C ILE A 60 11.88 0.35 -0.58
N TYR A 61 11.71 -0.36 0.53
CA TYR A 61 11.89 -1.80 0.63
C TYR A 61 10.54 -2.50 0.83
N VAL A 62 10.29 -3.55 0.05
CA VAL A 62 9.06 -4.35 0.12
C VAL A 62 9.39 -5.83 0.14
N THR A 63 8.76 -6.57 1.06
CA THR A 63 8.93 -8.02 1.16
C THR A 63 7.70 -8.69 1.77
N LYS A 64 7.47 -9.97 1.50
CA LYS A 64 6.47 -10.76 2.24
C LYS A 64 7.02 -11.22 3.59
N ARG A 65 6.17 -11.20 4.61
CA ARG A 65 6.43 -11.73 5.94
C ARG A 65 5.16 -12.37 6.49
N VAL A 66 5.32 -13.40 7.30
CA VAL A 66 4.23 -14.00 8.06
C VAL A 66 4.41 -13.57 9.51
N PHE A 67 3.36 -12.98 10.09
CA PHE A 67 3.31 -12.63 11.50
C PHE A 67 2.26 -13.48 12.19
N VAL A 68 2.50 -13.86 13.44
CA VAL A 68 1.48 -14.55 14.25
C VAL A 68 0.56 -13.48 14.83
N ASP A 69 -0.75 -13.60 14.58
CA ASP A 69 -1.75 -12.72 15.18
C ASP A 69 -1.94 -13.10 16.66
N PRO A 70 -1.53 -12.26 17.63
CA PRO A 70 -1.51 -12.63 19.04
C PRO A 70 -2.84 -13.15 19.62
N PRO A 71 -4.03 -12.61 19.24
CA PRO A 71 -5.32 -13.10 19.74
C PRO A 71 -5.70 -14.49 19.24
N LYS A 72 -5.23 -14.89 18.05
CA LYS A 72 -5.65 -16.15 17.39
C LYS A 72 -4.55 -17.20 17.35
N ASN A 73 -3.30 -16.79 17.58
CA ASN A 73 -2.10 -17.62 17.41
C ASN A 73 -2.00 -18.24 16.00
N GLU A 74 -2.53 -17.54 14.99
CA GLU A 74 -2.56 -17.99 13.60
C GLU A 74 -1.51 -17.22 12.77
N PRO A 75 -0.85 -17.88 11.80
CA PRO A 75 0.04 -17.21 10.86
C PRO A 75 -0.76 -16.36 9.88
N VAL A 76 -0.47 -15.06 9.85
CA VAL A 76 -1.11 -14.09 8.97
C VAL A 76 -0.08 -13.50 8.00
N PRO A 77 -0.20 -13.78 6.68
CA PRO A 77 0.65 -13.19 5.66
C PRO A 77 0.44 -11.68 5.53
N HIS A 78 1.55 -10.96 5.47
CA HIS A 78 1.60 -9.52 5.24
C HIS A 78 2.65 -9.20 4.17
N VAL A 79 2.39 -8.14 3.42
CA VAL A 79 3.44 -7.37 2.75
C VAL A 79 3.98 -6.34 3.74
N TRP A 80 5.27 -6.44 4.02
CA TRP A 80 6.01 -5.49 4.84
C TRP A 80 6.65 -4.45 3.94
N VAL A 81 6.19 -3.20 4.07
CA VAL A 81 6.70 -2.04 3.34
C VAL A 81 7.50 -1.19 4.31
N THR A 82 8.77 -0.93 3.98
CA THR A 82 9.62 0.01 4.70
C THR A 82 9.93 1.20 3.81
N LEU A 83 9.61 2.38 4.30
CA LEU A 83 9.99 3.66 3.70
C LEU A 83 11.23 4.16 4.44
N HIS A 84 12.37 4.18 3.75
CA HIS A 84 13.62 4.68 4.30
C HIS A 84 13.74 6.17 3.99
N TYR A 85 13.81 6.99 5.03
CA TYR A 85 14.22 8.39 4.97
C TYR A 85 15.69 8.49 5.36
N ASN A 86 16.30 9.66 5.16
CA ASN A 86 17.70 9.87 5.55
C ASN A 86 17.90 9.76 7.06
N GLU A 87 16.93 10.18 7.88
CA GLU A 87 17.07 10.26 9.34
C GLU A 87 16.35 9.13 10.11
N TYR A 88 15.31 8.53 9.52
CA TYR A 88 14.49 7.50 10.14
C TYR A 88 13.88 6.56 9.09
N SER A 89 13.25 5.48 9.53
CA SER A 89 12.50 4.59 8.66
C SER A 89 11.10 4.36 9.22
N CYS A 90 10.11 4.24 8.35
CA CYS A 90 8.75 3.86 8.72
C CYS A 90 8.37 2.53 8.08
N GLN A 91 7.80 1.64 8.88
CA GLN A 91 7.35 0.32 8.47
C GLN A 91 5.83 0.26 8.51
N TYR A 92 5.26 -0.36 7.49
CA TYR A 92 3.83 -0.63 7.36
C TYR A 92 3.63 -2.11 7.08
N PHE A 93 2.68 -2.71 7.80
CA PHE A 93 2.35 -4.13 7.67
C PHE A 93 0.99 -4.21 6.98
N VAL A 94 0.99 -4.52 5.69
CA VAL A 94 -0.23 -4.64 4.89
C VAL A 94 -0.65 -6.10 4.86
N ARG A 95 -1.77 -6.43 5.48
CA ARG A 95 -2.28 -7.81 5.50
C ARG A 95 -2.77 -8.20 4.11
N GLU A 96 -2.31 -9.33 3.59
CA GLU A 96 -2.61 -9.74 2.21
C GLU A 96 -4.10 -10.09 2.01
N ALA A 97 -4.79 -10.54 3.06
CA ALA A 97 -6.18 -11.00 2.96
C ALA A 97 -7.17 -9.88 2.61
N ASP A 98 -6.94 -8.66 3.08
CA ASP A 98 -7.86 -7.53 2.91
C ASP A 98 -7.17 -6.22 2.53
N MET A 99 -5.85 -6.27 2.28
CA MET A 99 -5.03 -5.12 1.87
C MET A 99 -5.17 -3.92 2.81
N LYS A 100 -5.18 -4.19 4.13
CA LYS A 100 -5.22 -3.16 5.17
C LYS A 100 -3.89 -3.06 5.89
N VAL A 101 -3.49 -1.83 6.19
CA VAL A 101 -2.43 -1.57 7.17
C VAL A 101 -2.94 -2.02 8.54
N THR A 102 -2.32 -3.05 9.10
CA THR A 102 -2.67 -3.59 10.43
C THR A 102 -1.82 -3.02 11.54
N ARG A 103 -0.61 -2.59 11.19
CA ARG A 103 0.36 -1.97 12.08
C ARG A 103 1.24 -1.02 11.28
N SER A 104 1.74 0.00 11.95
CA SER A 104 2.84 0.83 11.48
C SER A 104 3.74 1.24 12.63
N ASN A 105 5.03 1.40 12.37
CA ASN A 105 5.97 1.97 13.33
C ASN A 105 7.08 2.72 12.59
N CYS A 106 7.53 3.83 13.16
CA CYS A 106 8.72 4.53 12.70
C CYS A 106 9.82 4.40 13.75
N TYR A 107 11.06 4.29 13.29
CA TYR A 107 12.24 4.15 14.14
C TYR A 107 13.41 4.92 13.55
N ASN A 108 14.27 5.45 14.41
CA ASN A 108 15.49 6.12 13.98
C ASN A 108 16.45 5.09 13.39
N THR A 109 17.12 5.46 12.30
CA THR A 109 18.11 4.61 11.65
C THR A 109 19.53 4.83 12.22
N PHE A 110 19.65 5.67 13.27
CA PHE A 110 20.86 6.01 14.01
C PHE A 110 20.66 5.84 15.52
#